data_AF-A0A537J1Z6-F1
#
_entry.id   AF-A0A537J1Z6-F1
#
_cell.length_a   1.000
_cell.length_b   1.000
_cell.length_c   1.000
_cell.angle_alpha   90.00
_cell.angle_beta   90.00
_cell.angle_gamma   90.00
#
_symmetry.space_group_name_H-M   'P 1'
#
loop_
_entity.id
_entity.type
_entity.pdbx_description
1 polymer ?
#
loop_
_entity_poly.entity_id
_entity_poly.type
_entity_poly.pdbx_seq_one_letter_code
_entity_poly.pdbx_strand_id
1 'polypeptide(L)'
;MPEPPVVDAHQHFWDPGAAEYPWMTADLAVIRRRFGPEDLRPLLAECGVDRTVLVQTRSSLDETREFLEIAARTEFVAGVVGWADLTDSRIAATLQALQAMPAGGRRLVGIRHQVHDEPDPDWLLRPDVRR
;
A
#
# COMPACT_ATOMS: atom_id res chain seq x y z
N MET A 1 19.32 18.47 -19.36
CA MET A 1 19.08 17.33 -18.44
C MET A 1 17.66 16.84 -18.70
N PRO A 2 17.36 15.52 -18.64
CA PRO A 2 15.97 15.09 -18.69
C PRO A 2 15.20 15.69 -17.52
N GLU A 3 13.92 15.98 -17.73
CA GLU A 3 13.02 16.41 -16.64
C GLU A 3 12.91 15.30 -15.58
N PRO A 4 12.78 15.67 -14.29
CA PRO A 4 12.57 14.69 -13.24
C PRO A 4 11.21 13.99 -13.43
N PRO A 5 11.08 12.70 -13.05
CA PRO A 5 9.82 11.98 -13.23
C PRO A 5 8.71 12.58 -12.36
N VAL A 6 7.50 12.65 -12.91
CA VAL A 6 6.28 12.98 -12.18
C VAL A 6 5.79 11.73 -11.46
N VAL A 7 5.59 11.83 -10.15
CA VAL A 7 5.17 10.71 -9.31
C VAL A 7 3.82 11.01 -8.66
N ASP A 8 2.83 10.15 -8.92
CA ASP A 8 1.65 10.07 -8.06
C ASP A 8 2.05 9.37 -6.76
N ALA A 9 2.19 10.15 -5.69
CA ALA A 9 2.70 9.67 -4.42
C ALA A 9 1.67 8.84 -3.62
N HIS A 10 0.42 8.71 -4.08
CA HIS A 10 -0.60 8.01 -3.32
C HIS A 10 -1.73 7.48 -4.21
N GLN A 11 -1.67 6.19 -4.52
CA GLN A 11 -2.79 5.46 -5.14
C GLN A 11 -3.02 4.11 -4.45
N HIS A 12 -4.16 3.48 -4.76
CA HIS A 12 -4.62 2.24 -4.17
C HIS A 12 -5.09 1.25 -5.24
N PHE A 13 -4.85 -0.05 -5.00
CA PHE A 13 -5.51 -1.14 -5.71
C PHE A 13 -6.32 -1.97 -4.73
N TRP A 14 -7.42 -2.54 -5.19
CA TRP A 14 -8.26 -3.43 -4.39
C TRP A 14 -9.08 -4.37 -5.28
N ASP A 15 -9.47 -5.51 -4.73
CA ASP A 15 -10.37 -6.47 -5.36
C ASP A 15 -11.36 -7.04 -4.34
N PRO A 16 -12.61 -6.53 -4.30
CA PRO A 16 -13.64 -6.99 -3.36
C PRO A 16 -14.04 -8.46 -3.57
N GLY A 17 -13.63 -9.10 -4.67
CA GLY A 17 -13.80 -10.54 -4.89
C GLY A 17 -12.67 -11.38 -4.28
N ALA A 18 -11.53 -10.78 -3.94
CA ALA A 18 -10.36 -11.47 -3.39
C ALA A 18 -10.14 -11.21 -1.88
N ALA A 19 -10.63 -10.09 -1.36
CA ALA A 19 -10.48 -9.72 0.04
C ALA A 19 -11.68 -8.94 0.58
N GLU A 20 -11.82 -8.93 1.91
CA GLU A 20 -12.77 -8.08 2.61
C GLU A 20 -12.15 -6.72 2.92
N TYR A 21 -12.97 -5.67 2.74
CA TYR A 21 -12.61 -4.29 2.99
C TYR A 21 -13.67 -3.67 3.92
N PRO A 22 -13.39 -3.56 5.24
CA PRO A 22 -14.38 -3.06 6.22
C PRO A 22 -14.92 -1.66 5.88
N TRP A 23 -14.13 -0.84 5.21
CA TRP A 23 -14.49 0.51 4.78
C TRP A 23 -15.40 0.55 3.55
N MET A 24 -15.52 -0.54 2.77
CA MET A 24 -16.41 -0.59 1.59
C MET A 24 -17.86 -0.82 2.02
N THR A 25 -18.55 0.23 2.44
CA THR A 25 -19.98 0.20 2.77
C THR A 25 -20.85 0.26 1.49
N ALA A 26 -22.17 0.17 1.65
CA ALA A 26 -23.11 0.32 0.54
C ALA A 26 -23.04 1.70 -0.13
N ASP A 27 -22.69 2.75 0.63
CA ASP A 27 -22.57 4.12 0.13
C ASP A 27 -21.40 4.30 -0.86
N LEU A 28 -20.44 3.37 -0.83
CA LEU A 28 -19.28 3.34 -1.71
C LEU A 28 -19.47 2.38 -2.90
N ALA A 29 -20.71 2.12 -3.30
CA ALA A 29 -21.05 1.18 -4.38
C ALA A 29 -20.29 1.45 -5.69
N VAL A 30 -20.03 2.73 -6.04
CA VAL A 30 -19.30 3.12 -7.27
C VAL A 30 -17.88 2.56 -7.30
N ILE A 31 -17.22 2.48 -6.15
CA ILE A 31 -15.84 2.00 -6.03
C ILE A 31 -15.75 0.55 -5.51
N ARG A 32 -16.89 -0.08 -5.21
CA ARG A 32 -17.00 -1.48 -4.76
C ARG A 32 -16.85 -2.46 -5.94
N ARG A 33 -15.75 -2.35 -6.66
CA ARG A 33 -15.34 -3.22 -7.75
C ARG A 33 -13.82 -3.35 -7.73
N ARG A 34 -13.27 -4.27 -8.53
CA ARG A 34 -11.83 -4.42 -8.68
C ARG A 34 -11.22 -3.20 -9.38
N PHE A 35 -10.09 -2.73 -8.87
CA PHE A 35 -9.20 -1.76 -9.54
C PHE A 35 -7.76 -2.29 -9.49
N GLY A 36 -7.13 -2.38 -10.65
CA GLY A 36 -5.77 -2.87 -10.81
C GLY A 36 -4.90 -2.03 -11.76
N PRO A 37 -3.66 -2.47 -12.02
CA PRO A 37 -2.72 -1.74 -12.87
C PRO A 37 -3.23 -1.38 -14.27
N GLU A 38 -4.09 -2.22 -14.85
CA GLU A 38 -4.71 -2.04 -16.15
C GLU A 38 -5.73 -0.90 -16.19
N ASP A 39 -6.39 -0.62 -15.07
CA ASP A 39 -7.33 0.49 -14.94
C ASP A 39 -6.58 1.83 -14.81
N LEU A 40 -5.44 1.83 -14.13
CA LEU A 40 -4.67 3.04 -13.83
C LEU A 40 -3.74 3.46 -14.97
N ARG A 41 -3.10 2.52 -15.67
CA ARG A 41 -2.12 2.81 -16.73
C ARG A 41 -2.59 3.83 -17.79
N PRO A 42 -3.79 3.74 -18.37
CA PRO A 42 -4.23 4.74 -19.35
C PRO A 42 -4.36 6.15 -18.75
N LEU A 43 -4.80 6.25 -17.49
CA LEU A 43 -4.96 7.53 -16.79
C LEU A 43 -3.60 8.18 -16.50
N LEU A 44 -2.58 7.38 -16.13
CA LEU A 44 -1.22 7.90 -15.93
C LEU A 44 -0.67 8.53 -17.22
N ALA A 45 -0.89 7.88 -18.37
CA ALA A 45 -0.46 8.39 -19.66
C ALA A 45 -1.19 9.70 -20.03
N GLU A 46 -2.50 9.78 -19.78
CA GLU A 46 -3.30 10.99 -20.01
C GLU A 46 -2.86 12.16 -19.13
N CYS A 47 -2.50 11.89 -17.88
CA CYS A 47 -2.10 12.92 -16.92
C CYS A 47 -0.59 13.25 -16.94
N GLY A 48 0.22 12.56 -17.73
CA GLY A 48 1.67 12.74 -17.74
C GLY A 48 2.37 12.32 -16.44
N VAL A 49 1.87 11.26 -15.79
CA VAL A 49 2.47 10.69 -14.57
C VAL A 49 3.34 9.50 -14.93
N ASP A 50 4.61 9.54 -14.53
CA ASP A 50 5.59 8.51 -14.90
C ASP A 50 5.59 7.31 -13.96
N ARG A 51 5.35 7.55 -12.66
CA ARG A 51 5.45 6.55 -11.60
C ARG A 51 4.39 6.76 -10.52
N THR A 52 4.15 5.72 -9.72
CA THR A 52 3.20 5.73 -8.62
C THR A 52 3.78 5.12 -7.35
N VAL A 53 3.23 5.49 -6.21
CA VAL A 53 3.39 4.78 -4.93
C VAL A 53 2.08 4.10 -4.56
N LEU A 54 2.11 2.78 -4.45
CA LEU A 54 0.96 1.96 -4.08
C LEU A 54 0.85 1.88 -2.56
N VAL A 55 -0.24 2.40 -1.99
CA VAL A 55 -0.46 2.49 -0.55
C VAL A 55 -1.49 1.46 -0.12
N GLN A 56 -1.25 0.74 0.99
CA GLN A 56 -2.16 -0.25 1.57
C GLN A 56 -3.60 0.27 1.67
N THR A 57 -4.59 -0.62 1.67
CA THR A 57 -6.01 -0.29 1.85
C THR A 57 -6.64 -0.98 3.06
N ARG A 58 -6.00 -2.00 3.63
CA ARG A 58 -6.45 -2.71 4.83
C ARG A 58 -5.28 -2.97 5.78
N SER A 59 -5.60 -3.18 7.05
CA SER A 59 -4.64 -3.55 8.08
C SER A 59 -4.27 -5.03 7.98
N SER A 60 -3.53 -5.40 6.92
CA SER A 60 -3.15 -6.78 6.61
C SER A 60 -1.71 -6.88 6.10
N LEU A 61 -0.92 -7.76 6.73
CA LEU A 61 0.43 -8.06 6.28
C LEU A 61 0.41 -8.81 4.93
N ASP A 62 -0.67 -9.55 4.64
CA ASP A 62 -0.83 -10.25 3.37
C ASP A 62 -1.05 -9.27 2.21
N GLU A 63 -1.76 -8.16 2.45
CA GLU A 63 -1.89 -7.10 1.44
C GLU A 63 -0.53 -6.49 1.10
N THR A 64 0.34 -6.29 2.10
CA THR A 64 1.70 -5.81 1.84
C THR A 64 2.46 -6.76 0.92
N ARG A 65 2.34 -8.08 1.14
CA ARG A 65 2.97 -9.09 0.27
C ARG A 65 2.39 -9.05 -1.14
N GLU A 66 1.07 -9.03 -1.27
CA GLU A 66 0.35 -8.91 -2.54
C GLU A 66 0.79 -7.66 -3.32
N PHE A 67 0.93 -6.53 -2.63
CA PHE A 67 1.34 -5.26 -3.25
C PHE A 67 2.80 -5.26 -3.69
N LEU A 68 3.70 -5.88 -2.93
CA LEU A 68 5.09 -6.07 -3.35
C LEU A 68 5.17 -6.97 -4.59
N GLU A 69 4.33 -8.00 -4.70
CA GLU A 69 4.22 -8.82 -5.91
C GLU A 69 3.62 -8.05 -7.09
N ILE A 70 2.62 -7.18 -6.87
CA ILE A 70 2.08 -6.28 -7.91
C ILE A 70 3.19 -5.36 -8.41
N ALA A 71 3.95 -4.78 -7.50
CA ALA A 71 5.02 -3.85 -7.83
C ALA A 71 6.16 -4.56 -8.58
N ALA A 72 6.44 -5.83 -8.28
CA ALA A 72 7.40 -6.66 -9.02
C ALA A 72 7.06 -6.82 -10.51
N ARG A 73 5.75 -6.90 -10.85
CA ARG A 73 5.23 -7.10 -12.21
C ARG A 73 4.73 -5.81 -12.89
N THR A 74 4.75 -4.68 -12.20
CA THR A 74 4.16 -3.41 -12.67
C THR A 74 5.20 -2.30 -12.64
N GLU A 75 5.80 -2.00 -13.80
CA GLU A 75 6.93 -1.07 -13.89
C GLU A 75 6.64 0.34 -13.34
N PHE A 76 5.42 0.87 -13.54
CA PHE A 76 5.08 2.21 -13.08
C PHE A 76 4.92 2.29 -11.55
N VAL A 77 4.85 1.17 -10.82
CA VAL A 77 4.83 1.18 -9.35
C VAL A 77 6.28 1.27 -8.86
N ALA A 78 6.68 2.48 -8.46
CA ALA A 78 8.03 2.76 -7.97
C ALA A 78 8.22 2.41 -6.49
N GLY A 79 7.13 2.41 -5.71
CA GLY A 79 7.16 2.10 -4.29
C GLY A 79 5.85 1.54 -3.77
N VAL A 80 5.94 0.85 -2.65
CA VAL A 80 4.83 0.32 -1.86
C VAL A 80 4.94 0.87 -0.44
N VAL A 81 3.86 1.49 0.03
CA VAL A 81 3.63 1.79 1.44
C VAL A 81 2.70 0.72 1.98
N GLY A 82 3.28 -0.27 2.64
CA GLY A 82 2.56 -1.43 3.16
C GLY A 82 1.92 -1.19 4.52
N TRP A 83 1.34 -2.24 5.06
CA TRP A 83 0.97 -2.37 6.47
C TRP A 83 1.83 -3.45 7.16
N ALA A 84 2.17 -3.20 8.42
CA ALA A 84 2.70 -4.19 9.34
C ALA A 84 2.28 -3.80 10.76
N ASP A 85 2.10 -4.79 11.63
CA ASP A 85 1.73 -4.54 13.03
C ASP A 85 2.89 -3.89 13.78
N LEU A 86 2.76 -2.59 14.07
CA LEU A 86 3.78 -1.82 14.79
C LEU A 86 3.91 -2.25 16.26
N THR A 87 2.90 -2.93 16.82
CA THR A 87 2.91 -3.40 18.22
C THR A 87 3.65 -4.73 18.38
N ASP A 88 3.77 -5.52 17.30
CA ASP A 88 4.49 -6.80 17.32
C ASP A 88 5.98 -6.57 17.67
N SER A 89 6.47 -7.24 18.71
CA SER A 89 7.87 -7.19 19.12
C SER A 89 8.85 -7.69 18.06
N ARG A 90 8.35 -8.40 17.05
CA ARG A 90 9.12 -8.92 15.90
C ARG A 90 9.03 -8.03 14.66
N ILE A 91 8.48 -6.81 14.75
CA ILE A 91 8.30 -5.90 13.61
C ILE A 91 9.57 -5.75 12.77
N ALA A 92 10.74 -5.60 13.39
CA ALA A 92 12.01 -5.51 12.66
C ALA A 92 12.29 -6.74 11.78
N ALA A 93 12.05 -7.94 12.29
CA ALA A 93 12.20 -9.19 11.51
C ALA A 93 11.14 -9.28 10.41
N THR A 94 9.90 -8.85 10.68
CA THR A 94 8.83 -8.78 9.68
C THR A 94 9.21 -7.85 8.51
N LEU A 95 9.72 -6.66 8.80
CA LEU A 95 10.15 -5.71 7.77
C LEU A 95 11.34 -6.23 6.97
N GLN A 96 12.32 -6.86 7.63
CA GLN A 96 13.46 -7.51 6.95
C GLN A 96 12.98 -8.61 6.00
N ALA A 97 12.00 -9.44 6.42
CA ALA A 97 11.44 -10.48 5.59
C ALA A 97 10.70 -9.91 4.36
N LEU A 98 9.93 -8.82 4.52
CA LEU A 98 9.28 -8.12 3.41
C LEU A 98 10.30 -7.53 2.43
N GLN A 99 11.35 -6.87 2.95
CA GLN A 99 12.41 -6.28 2.12
C GLN A 99 13.23 -7.35 1.38
N ALA A 100 13.34 -8.56 1.94
CA ALA A 100 13.99 -9.70 1.31
C ALA A 100 13.12 -10.44 0.28
N MET A 101 11.84 -10.09 0.12
CA MET A 101 10.97 -10.72 -0.88
C MET A 101 11.53 -10.56 -2.30
N PRO A 102 11.60 -11.65 -3.10
CA PRO A 102 12.11 -11.60 -4.46
C PRO A 102 11.34 -10.60 -5.33
N ALA A 103 12.09 -9.89 -6.20
CA ALA A 103 11.60 -8.91 -7.18
C ALA A 103 10.80 -7.71 -6.65
N GLY A 104 10.05 -7.81 -5.56
CA GLY A 104 9.18 -6.78 -4.98
C GLY A 104 9.73 -6.10 -3.74
N GLY A 105 10.50 -6.80 -2.89
CA GLY A 105 10.89 -6.32 -1.55
C GLY A 105 11.65 -4.99 -1.53
N ARG A 106 12.45 -4.72 -2.57
CA ARG A 106 13.17 -3.43 -2.75
C ARG A 106 12.24 -2.23 -2.97
N ARG A 107 10.96 -2.47 -3.30
CA ARG A 107 9.94 -1.44 -3.46
C ARG A 107 9.20 -1.13 -2.16
N LEU A 108 9.47 -1.82 -1.04
CA LEU A 108 8.92 -1.40 0.24
C LEU A 108 9.60 -0.10 0.68
N VAL A 109 8.87 1.02 0.59
CA VAL A 109 9.39 2.37 0.88
C VAL A 109 8.79 2.99 2.14
N GLY A 110 7.78 2.35 2.73
CA GLY A 110 7.18 2.82 3.98
C GLY A 110 6.12 1.86 4.53
N ILE A 111 5.65 2.20 5.73
CA ILE A 111 4.53 1.53 6.40
C ILE A 111 3.49 2.59 6.78
N ARG A 112 2.22 2.27 6.62
CA ARG A 112 1.08 3.10 7.06
C ARG A 112 0.18 2.29 7.99
N HIS A 113 -0.17 2.87 9.14
CA HIS A 113 -1.23 2.37 10.02
C HIS A 113 -2.48 3.24 9.90
N GLN A 114 -3.68 2.64 9.90
CA GLN A 114 -4.95 3.36 9.83
C GLN A 114 -5.37 3.86 11.22
N VAL A 115 -4.60 4.80 11.78
CA VAL A 115 -4.81 5.29 13.17
C VAL A 115 -6.20 5.91 13.39
N HIS A 116 -6.87 6.38 12.33
CA HIS A 116 -8.22 6.94 12.44
C HIS A 116 -9.30 5.90 12.80
N ASP A 117 -9.00 4.60 12.64
CA ASP A 117 -9.88 3.49 13.03
C ASP A 117 -9.58 2.98 14.46
N GLU A 118 -8.52 3.47 15.10
CA GLU A 118 -8.17 3.05 16.45
C GLU A 118 -9.12 3.66 17.49
N PRO A 119 -9.61 2.88 18.46
CA PRO A 119 -10.46 3.40 19.53
C PRO A 119 -9.70 4.27 20.53
N ASP A 120 -8.38 4.07 20.64
CA ASP A 120 -7.50 4.84 21.50
C ASP A 120 -6.94 6.06 20.76
N PRO A 121 -7.30 7.30 21.13
CA PRO A 121 -6.77 8.50 20.48
C PRO A 121 -5.25 8.66 20.70
N ASP A 122 -4.70 8.03 21.74
CA ASP A 122 -3.28 8.06 22.08
C ASP A 122 -2.53 6.83 21.53
N TRP A 123 -3.10 6.08 20.58
CA TRP A 123 -2.52 4.84 20.06
C TRP A 123 -1.07 5.02 19.59
N LEU A 124 -0.77 6.11 18.85
CA LEU A 124 0.58 6.45 18.39
C LEU A 124 1.55 6.84 19.53
N LEU A 125 1.01 7.14 20.72
CA LEU A 125 1.80 7.50 21.88
C LEU A 125 2.21 6.27 22.71
N ARG A 126 1.61 5.12 22.44
CA ARG A 126 1.87 3.90 23.20
C ARG A 126 3.34 3.45 23.09
N PRO A 127 3.96 2.98 24.20
CA PRO A 127 5.36 2.56 24.19
C PRO A 127 5.68 1.41 23.23
N ASP A 128 4.72 0.51 22.99
CA ASP A 128 4.89 -0.62 22.06
C ASP A 128 4.81 -0.22 20.58
N VAL A 129 4.30 0.99 20.28
CA VAL A 129 4.26 1.56 18.92
C VAL A 129 5.49 2.41 18.60
N ARG A 130 6.02 3.17 19.57
CA ARG A 130 7.13 4.15 19.38
C ARG A 130 8.55 3.54 19.33
N ARG A 131 8.70 2.28 18.94
CA ARG A 131 9.98 1.56 19.02
C ARG A 131 11.05 2.09 18.06
#